data_AF-A0A7W2A513-F1
#
_entry.id   AF-A0A7W2A513-F1
#
_cell.length_a   1.000
_cell.length_b   1.000
_cell.length_c   1.000
_cell.angle_alpha   90.00
_cell.angle_beta   90.00
_cell.angle_gamma   90.00
#
_symmetry.space_group_name_H-M   'P 1'
#
loop_
_entity.id
_entity.type
_entity.pdbx_description
1 polymer ?
#
loop_
_entity_poly.entity_id
_entity_poly.type
_entity_poly.pdbx_seq_one_letter_code
_entity_poly.pdbx_strand_id
1 'polypeptide(L)'
;MQPILTIAIALIGAVISVLLATLAVRWADRRDRPALLASDLVSPCIFLFRNGRLADATAPARSIMDGCAGNDLGALKIWLGQRFGDLSALDTLSEHHGRAELTGHGGAGSARLRLMAEETADGALRLTLVRPDAEAAGIVVDSLSQQAMEEELAMLRAIVEGAPMMITRRDDAGRIVWANAAYLEAAERGDPAATAWPLPEILQSDTTSGPDGQSRRARVEVADSTSWFDCYEYRDEAGLTTYALPADAEVRAEQSLREFLQTLTKTFADLPIGLAIFDRDRQLQLFNPALIDLTGLSAAFLTSRPSLYSVLDQLRELRMIPEPRDYRSWRKQITTLEAAASAGYHVETWSLPGGRTYRVTGRPHPGGAVAFLFDDITSEITLTRKFRAELTLGSQVLDGLGQALIVFNAVGQVVMTNKGYTDLWGPAPDRMTEALQSWRGEWTEAPGLAELERELAREDVSGQDRGVIFGPPEAGVLGWTVSALPGGKRMVRFTPAPPAPMIAVPPQDSATDSGARPATA
;
A
#
# COMPACT_ATOMS: atom_id res chain seq x y z
N MET A 1 59.87 -78.56 19.63
CA MET A 1 59.10 -79.33 18.63
C MET A 1 57.58 -79.20 18.76
N GLN A 2 57.03 -78.73 19.89
CA GLN A 2 55.58 -78.63 20.11
C GLN A 2 54.83 -77.53 19.28
N PRO A 3 55.39 -76.34 18.96
CA PRO A 3 54.61 -75.29 18.28
C PRO A 3 54.44 -75.54 16.77
N ILE A 4 55.35 -76.30 16.16
CA ILE A 4 55.28 -76.65 14.73
C ILE A 4 54.18 -77.71 14.52
N LEU A 5 54.00 -78.61 15.48
CA LEU A 5 52.96 -79.64 15.46
C LEU A 5 51.56 -79.02 15.53
N THR A 6 51.35 -78.00 16.39
CA THR A 6 50.05 -77.32 16.52
C THR A 6 49.67 -76.54 15.26
N ILE A 7 50.64 -75.90 14.60
CA ILE A 7 50.39 -75.18 13.34
C ILE A 7 50.07 -76.16 12.21
N ALA A 8 50.78 -77.28 12.13
CA ALA A 8 50.51 -78.32 11.14
C ALA A 8 49.11 -78.93 11.30
N ILE A 9 48.69 -79.20 12.55
CA ILE A 9 47.35 -79.74 12.84
C ILE A 9 46.25 -78.72 12.47
N ALA A 10 46.44 -77.43 12.75
CA ALA A 10 45.48 -76.39 12.39
C ALA A 10 45.35 -76.23 10.87
N LEU A 11 46.46 -76.31 10.13
CA LEU A 11 46.46 -76.19 8.67
C LEU A 11 45.79 -77.39 8.00
N ILE A 12 46.04 -78.61 8.51
CA ILE A 12 45.37 -79.83 8.06
C ILE A 12 43.86 -79.76 8.37
N GLY A 13 43.48 -79.26 9.55
CA GLY A 13 42.07 -79.06 9.92
C GLY A 13 41.35 -78.08 8.99
N ALA A 14 41.99 -76.97 8.62
CA ALA A 14 41.43 -76.00 7.69
C ALA A 14 41.26 -76.57 6.27
N VAL A 15 42.25 -77.31 5.76
CA VAL A 15 42.17 -77.95 4.44
C VAL A 15 41.10 -79.04 4.41
N ILE A 16 41.00 -79.86 5.46
CA ILE A 16 39.96 -80.88 5.59
C ILE A 16 38.57 -80.23 5.69
N SER A 17 38.42 -79.12 6.40
CA SER A 17 37.16 -78.38 6.49
C SER A 17 36.71 -77.81 5.14
N VAL A 18 37.64 -77.25 4.35
CA VAL A 18 37.35 -76.75 3.00
C VAL A 18 37.02 -77.91 2.04
N LEU A 19 37.73 -79.04 2.15
CA LEU A 19 37.43 -80.24 1.36
C LEU A 19 36.07 -80.84 1.74
N LEU A 20 35.73 -80.90 3.03
CA LEU A 20 34.42 -81.36 3.50
C LEU A 20 33.30 -80.40 3.10
N ALA A 21 33.53 -79.08 3.17
CA ALA A 21 32.57 -78.08 2.72
C ALA A 21 32.32 -78.16 1.21
N THR A 22 33.37 -78.31 0.40
CA THR A 22 33.23 -78.48 -1.06
C THR A 22 32.62 -79.83 -1.43
N LEU A 23 32.91 -80.91 -0.68
CA LEU A 23 32.24 -82.20 -0.87
C LEU A 23 30.77 -82.13 -0.44
N ALA A 24 30.45 -81.44 0.66
CA ALA A 24 29.10 -81.26 1.16
C ALA A 24 28.26 -80.42 0.19
N VAL A 25 28.81 -79.35 -0.39
CA VAL A 25 28.15 -78.56 -1.44
C VAL A 25 27.90 -79.41 -2.69
N ARG A 26 28.88 -80.20 -3.15
CA ARG A 26 28.70 -81.09 -4.32
C ARG A 26 27.78 -82.27 -4.05
N TRP A 27 27.67 -82.72 -2.80
CA TRP A 27 26.78 -83.79 -2.40
C TRP A 27 25.35 -83.27 -2.21
N ALA A 28 25.18 -82.06 -1.69
CA ALA A 28 23.90 -81.35 -1.64
C ALA A 28 23.36 -81.07 -3.06
N ASP A 29 24.21 -80.63 -3.99
CA ASP A 29 23.85 -80.45 -5.41
C ASP A 29 23.46 -81.76 -6.13
N ARG A 30 23.91 -82.91 -5.63
CA ARG A 30 23.66 -84.22 -6.25
C ARG A 30 22.48 -84.97 -5.65
N ARG A 31 22.01 -84.60 -4.46
CA ARG A 31 21.04 -85.41 -3.70
C ARG A 31 19.66 -84.83 -3.50
N ASP A 32 19.40 -83.61 -3.94
CA ASP A 32 18.04 -83.12 -4.08
C ASP A 32 17.79 -82.69 -5.53
N ARG A 33 17.14 -83.59 -6.28
CA ARG A 33 16.17 -83.21 -7.30
C ARG A 33 14.79 -83.20 -6.59
N PRO A 34 14.31 -82.06 -6.08
CA PRO A 34 12.90 -81.87 -5.78
C PRO A 34 12.19 -81.34 -7.02
N ALA A 35 10.90 -81.66 -7.10
CA ALA A 35 9.98 -81.32 -8.18
C ALA A 35 10.07 -79.85 -8.62
N LEU A 36 9.84 -79.59 -9.92
CA LEU A 36 9.59 -78.26 -10.48
C LEU A 36 8.80 -77.41 -9.48
N LEU A 37 9.46 -76.43 -8.86
CA LEU A 37 8.76 -75.42 -8.08
C LEU A 37 7.88 -74.65 -9.06
N ALA A 38 6.63 -74.37 -8.67
CA ALA A 38 5.71 -73.56 -9.48
C ALA A 38 6.29 -72.17 -9.84
N SER A 39 7.34 -71.74 -9.13
CA SER A 39 8.14 -70.53 -9.34
C SER A 39 9.19 -70.62 -10.45
N ASP A 40 9.55 -71.81 -10.97
CA ASP A 40 10.59 -71.98 -12.02
C ASP A 40 10.03 -71.88 -13.45
N LEU A 41 8.76 -71.53 -13.61
CA LEU A 41 8.08 -71.37 -14.90
C LEU A 41 7.56 -69.95 -15.15
N VAL A 42 8.27 -68.94 -14.63
CA VAL A 42 8.10 -67.53 -15.05
C VAL A 42 8.90 -67.22 -16.34
N SER A 43 9.85 -68.09 -16.70
CA SER A 43 10.64 -67.93 -17.93
C SER A 43 9.95 -68.59 -19.14
N PRO A 44 9.90 -67.93 -20.31
CA PRO A 44 9.19 -68.45 -21.48
C PRO A 44 9.86 -69.73 -21.99
N CYS A 45 9.08 -70.78 -22.27
CA CYS A 45 9.59 -72.05 -22.80
C CYS A 45 9.72 -71.97 -24.33
N ILE A 46 10.90 -71.53 -24.79
CA ILE A 46 11.20 -71.31 -26.21
C ILE A 46 12.28 -72.27 -26.69
N PHE A 47 12.05 -72.87 -27.85
CA PHE A 47 12.97 -73.67 -28.63
C PHE A 47 13.26 -72.97 -29.97
N LEU A 48 14.51 -72.97 -30.40
CA LEU A 48 14.93 -72.45 -31.70
C LEU A 48 15.61 -73.57 -32.47
N PHE A 49 15.08 -73.89 -33.65
CA PHE A 49 15.61 -74.92 -34.54
C PHE A 49 16.13 -74.28 -35.83
N ARG A 50 17.26 -74.78 -36.34
CA ARG A 50 17.79 -74.44 -37.67
C ARG A 50 18.06 -75.74 -38.42
N ASN A 51 17.51 -75.87 -39.63
CA ASN A 51 17.65 -77.07 -40.46
C ASN A 51 17.30 -78.37 -39.69
N GLY A 52 16.25 -78.33 -38.86
CA GLY A 52 15.78 -79.47 -38.07
C GLY A 52 16.61 -79.79 -36.81
N ARG A 53 17.68 -79.05 -36.50
CA ARG A 53 18.51 -79.25 -35.28
C ARG A 53 18.29 -78.13 -34.29
N LEU A 54 18.34 -78.44 -33.00
CA LEU A 54 18.20 -77.44 -31.94
C LEU A 54 19.40 -76.47 -31.98
N ALA A 55 19.13 -75.20 -32.26
CA ALA A 55 20.10 -74.13 -32.29
C ALA A 55 20.25 -73.47 -30.92
N ASP A 56 19.14 -73.20 -30.24
CA ASP A 56 19.12 -72.71 -28.86
C ASP A 56 17.80 -73.07 -28.18
N ALA A 57 17.81 -73.05 -26.84
CA ALA A 57 16.65 -73.28 -26.01
C ALA A 57 16.81 -72.57 -24.66
N THR A 58 15.71 -72.02 -24.17
CA THR A 58 15.60 -71.51 -22.78
C THR A 58 15.80 -72.64 -21.77
N ALA A 59 16.15 -72.33 -20.51
CA ALA A 59 16.42 -73.35 -19.49
C ALA A 59 15.28 -74.38 -19.30
N PRO A 60 13.98 -73.97 -19.26
CA PRO A 60 12.87 -74.92 -19.22
C PRO A 60 12.78 -75.78 -20.49
N ALA A 61 13.02 -75.18 -21.66
CA ALA A 61 13.02 -75.90 -22.94
C ALA A 61 14.16 -76.93 -23.03
N ARG A 62 15.36 -76.61 -22.51
CA ARG A 62 16.48 -77.57 -22.42
C ARG A 62 16.12 -78.76 -21.53
N SER A 63 15.47 -78.53 -20.39
CA SER A 63 15.02 -79.61 -19.52
C SER A 63 14.01 -80.55 -20.19
N ILE A 64 13.19 -80.05 -21.13
CA ILE A 64 12.28 -80.89 -21.92
C ILE A 64 13.06 -81.68 -22.98
N MET A 65 14.02 -81.02 -23.66
CA MET A 65 14.88 -81.68 -24.64
C MET A 65 15.73 -82.81 -24.04
N ASP A 66 16.21 -82.66 -22.80
CA ASP A 66 16.94 -83.71 -22.08
C ASP A 66 16.10 -84.99 -21.85
N GLY A 67 14.77 -84.88 -21.88
CA GLY A 67 13.83 -86.01 -21.81
C GLY A 67 13.48 -86.62 -23.17
N CYS A 68 13.95 -86.02 -24.28
CA CYS A 68 13.73 -86.52 -25.63
C CYS A 68 14.86 -87.46 -26.06
N ALA A 69 14.60 -88.34 -27.04
CA ALA A 69 15.60 -89.29 -27.53
C ALA A 69 16.73 -88.64 -28.37
N GLY A 70 16.64 -87.33 -28.68
CA GLY A 70 17.61 -86.59 -29.47
C GLY A 70 17.38 -85.08 -29.46
N ASN A 71 18.36 -84.32 -29.97
CA ASN A 71 18.35 -82.84 -30.03
C ASN A 71 17.91 -82.29 -31.41
N ASP A 72 16.92 -82.95 -32.01
CA ASP A 72 16.35 -82.56 -33.30
C ASP A 72 14.84 -82.33 -33.19
N LEU A 73 14.29 -81.69 -34.23
CA LEU A 73 12.87 -81.38 -34.30
C LEU A 73 12.02 -82.65 -34.33
N GLY A 74 12.55 -83.73 -34.91
CA GLY A 74 11.88 -85.03 -34.97
C GLY A 74 11.64 -85.64 -33.58
N ALA A 75 12.66 -85.65 -32.72
CA ALA A 75 12.53 -86.13 -31.35
C ALA A 75 11.56 -85.28 -30.52
N LEU A 76 11.59 -83.94 -30.70
CA LEU A 76 10.63 -83.05 -30.04
C LEU A 76 9.20 -83.28 -30.54
N LYS A 77 8.98 -83.51 -31.85
CA LYS A 77 7.65 -83.82 -32.40
C LYS A 77 7.04 -85.08 -31.80
N ILE A 78 7.83 -86.12 -31.54
CA ILE A 78 7.36 -87.34 -30.86
C ILE A 78 6.89 -87.01 -29.44
N TRP A 79 7.66 -86.19 -28.70
CA TRP A 79 7.28 -85.75 -27.36
C TRP A 79 6.01 -84.88 -27.37
N LEU A 80 5.91 -83.95 -28.33
CA LEU A 80 4.73 -83.09 -28.51
C LEU A 80 3.50 -83.89 -28.92
N GLY A 81 3.65 -84.95 -29.73
CA GLY A 81 2.54 -85.80 -30.19
C GLY A 81 1.84 -86.58 -29.08
N GLN A 82 2.42 -86.65 -27.87
CA GLN A 82 1.73 -87.19 -26.70
C GLN A 82 0.69 -86.22 -26.10
N ARG A 83 0.78 -84.92 -26.43
CA ARG A 83 -0.01 -83.83 -25.80
C ARG A 83 -0.78 -83.00 -26.82
N PHE A 84 -0.24 -82.89 -28.02
CA PHE A 84 -0.83 -82.27 -29.20
C PHE A 84 -1.18 -83.37 -30.21
N GLY A 85 -2.17 -83.09 -31.05
CA GLY A 85 -2.82 -84.07 -31.91
C GLY A 85 -2.15 -84.03 -33.26
N ASP A 86 -2.81 -83.39 -34.22
CA ASP A 86 -2.19 -83.20 -35.53
C ASP A 86 -1.08 -82.14 -35.47
N LEU A 87 0.16 -82.58 -35.74
CA LEU A 87 1.37 -81.74 -35.82
C LEU A 87 1.77 -81.46 -37.27
N SER A 88 0.97 -81.87 -38.25
CA SER A 88 1.20 -81.63 -39.69
C SER A 88 1.34 -80.14 -40.02
N ALA A 89 0.70 -79.26 -39.24
CA ALA A 89 0.82 -77.81 -39.37
C ALA A 89 2.26 -77.30 -39.20
N LEU A 90 3.12 -78.03 -38.48
CA LEU A 90 4.55 -77.69 -38.36
C LEU A 90 5.35 -78.05 -39.62
N ASP A 91 4.85 -78.96 -40.45
CA ASP A 91 5.47 -79.36 -41.72
C ASP A 91 5.04 -78.45 -42.89
N THR A 92 3.86 -77.82 -42.78
CA THR A 92 3.30 -76.89 -43.79
C THR A 92 3.43 -75.42 -43.38
N LEU A 93 4.37 -75.08 -42.50
CA LEU A 93 4.54 -73.72 -41.93
C LEU A 93 4.82 -72.65 -42.99
N SER A 94 5.60 -72.98 -44.02
CA SER A 94 5.93 -72.07 -45.11
C SER A 94 4.71 -71.70 -45.99
N GLU A 95 3.65 -72.53 -45.97
CA GLU A 95 2.37 -72.25 -46.64
C GLU A 95 1.46 -71.34 -45.77
N HIS A 96 1.69 -71.29 -44.46
CA HIS A 96 0.89 -70.54 -43.47
C HIS A 96 1.56 -69.22 -43.06
N HIS A 97 2.18 -68.51 -44.01
CA HIS A 97 2.85 -67.23 -43.76
C HIS A 97 3.92 -67.29 -42.64
N GLY A 98 4.50 -68.47 -42.42
CA GLY A 98 5.52 -68.70 -41.41
C GLY A 98 5.01 -68.71 -39.97
N ARG A 99 3.69 -68.83 -39.71
CA ARG A 99 3.16 -68.96 -38.34
C ARG A 99 2.06 -70.02 -38.25
N ALA A 100 2.13 -70.85 -37.21
CA ALA A 100 1.09 -71.81 -36.89
C ALA A 100 0.84 -71.86 -35.39
N GLU A 101 -0.39 -72.21 -35.02
CA GLU A 101 -0.80 -72.29 -33.64
C GLU A 101 -1.61 -73.55 -33.38
N LEU A 102 -1.24 -74.27 -32.33
CA LEU A 102 -1.79 -75.58 -32.01
C LEU A 102 -2.20 -75.62 -30.53
N THR A 103 -3.35 -76.23 -30.27
CA THR A 103 -3.87 -76.42 -28.92
C THR A 103 -3.82 -77.90 -28.53
N GLY A 104 -3.36 -78.19 -27.31
CA GLY A 104 -3.23 -79.55 -26.79
C GLY A 104 -4.58 -80.22 -26.54
N HIS A 105 -4.59 -81.53 -26.30
CA HIS A 105 -5.82 -82.34 -26.18
C HIS A 105 -6.09 -82.80 -24.74
N GLY A 106 -5.10 -82.65 -23.85
CA GLY A 106 -5.19 -83.01 -22.43
C GLY A 106 -5.33 -81.79 -21.51
N GLY A 107 -6.24 -81.88 -20.54
CA GLY A 107 -6.55 -80.82 -19.56
C GLY A 107 -7.91 -80.16 -19.81
N ALA A 108 -8.77 -80.10 -18.79
CA ALA A 108 -10.02 -79.34 -18.85
C ALA A 108 -9.75 -77.89 -18.44
N GLY A 109 -10.21 -76.92 -19.24
CA GLY A 109 -10.05 -75.50 -18.94
C GLY A 109 -8.59 -75.02 -18.95
N SER A 110 -8.17 -74.34 -17.88
CA SER A 110 -6.92 -73.55 -17.81
C SER A 110 -5.63 -74.35 -18.04
N ALA A 111 -5.64 -75.67 -17.86
CA ALA A 111 -4.45 -76.53 -17.98
C ALA A 111 -4.03 -76.89 -19.44
N ARG A 112 -4.68 -76.31 -20.45
CA ARG A 112 -4.56 -76.74 -21.85
C ARG A 112 -3.40 -76.06 -22.58
N LEU A 113 -2.28 -76.77 -22.78
CA LEU A 113 -1.08 -76.21 -23.44
C LEU A 113 -1.37 -75.65 -24.86
N ARG A 114 -0.75 -74.52 -25.18
CA ARG A 114 -0.76 -73.87 -26.50
C ARG A 114 0.66 -73.85 -27.06
N LEU A 115 0.83 -74.27 -28.30
CA LEU A 115 2.09 -74.28 -29.02
C LEU A 115 2.01 -73.24 -30.14
N MET A 116 2.90 -72.27 -30.11
CA MET A 116 3.07 -71.29 -31.18
C MET A 116 4.34 -71.63 -31.95
N ALA A 117 4.22 -71.72 -33.28
CA ALA A 117 5.33 -71.95 -34.17
C ALA A 117 5.49 -70.75 -35.11
N GLU A 118 6.72 -70.29 -35.28
CA GLU A 118 7.04 -69.16 -36.14
C GLU A 118 8.37 -69.39 -36.87
N GLU A 119 8.39 -69.15 -38.17
CA GLU A 119 9.59 -69.07 -38.98
C GLU A 119 10.15 -67.64 -38.90
N THR A 120 11.38 -67.50 -38.40
CA THR A 120 12.04 -66.20 -38.31
C THR A 120 12.57 -65.76 -39.68
N ALA A 121 12.82 -64.46 -39.85
CA ALA A 121 13.36 -63.91 -41.10
C ALA A 121 14.69 -64.57 -41.56
N ASP A 122 15.43 -65.18 -40.64
CA ASP A 122 16.68 -65.91 -40.89
C ASP A 122 16.48 -67.40 -41.24
N GLY A 123 15.23 -67.84 -41.46
CA GLY A 123 14.89 -69.23 -41.80
C GLY A 123 14.99 -70.22 -40.63
N ALA A 124 14.97 -69.74 -39.38
CA ALA A 124 14.96 -70.58 -38.19
C ALA A 124 13.52 -70.79 -37.69
N LEU A 125 13.24 -71.99 -37.19
CA LEU A 125 11.94 -72.32 -36.60
C LEU A 125 11.95 -72.06 -35.09
N ARG A 126 11.15 -71.09 -34.65
CA ARG A 126 10.91 -70.81 -33.23
C ARG A 126 9.63 -71.49 -32.78
N LEU A 127 9.73 -72.33 -31.74
CA LEU A 127 8.59 -72.95 -31.07
C LEU A 127 8.47 -72.39 -29.66
N THR A 128 7.28 -71.91 -29.29
CA THR A 128 6.98 -71.37 -27.95
C THR A 128 5.83 -72.15 -27.35
N LEU A 129 6.07 -72.71 -26.16
CA LEU A 129 5.11 -73.54 -25.44
C LEU A 129 4.54 -72.74 -24.27
N VAL A 130 3.24 -72.43 -24.35
CA VAL A 130 2.54 -71.55 -23.42
C VAL A 130 1.49 -72.38 -22.66
N ARG A 131 1.42 -72.22 -21.34
CA ARG A 131 0.23 -72.62 -20.57
C ARG A 131 -0.74 -71.45 -20.57
N PRO A 132 -2.07 -71.64 -20.73
CA PRO A 132 -3.03 -70.54 -20.68
C PRO A 132 -2.99 -69.79 -19.34
N ASP A 133 -2.72 -70.49 -18.24
CA ASP A 133 -2.45 -69.91 -16.92
C ASP A 133 -1.04 -69.30 -16.80
N ALA A 134 -0.17 -69.49 -17.80
CA ALA A 134 1.06 -68.74 -18.03
C ALA A 134 0.89 -67.60 -19.06
N GLU A 135 -0.34 -67.14 -19.30
CA GLU A 135 -0.59 -65.69 -19.51
C GLU A 135 -0.07 -64.87 -18.31
N ALA A 136 0.31 -65.53 -17.21
CA ALA A 136 1.18 -65.03 -16.16
C ALA A 136 2.66 -64.73 -16.58
N ALA A 137 3.04 -64.91 -17.84
CA ALA A 137 4.19 -64.18 -18.42
C ALA A 137 3.82 -62.72 -18.82
N GLY A 138 2.60 -62.29 -18.51
CA GLY A 138 2.14 -60.90 -18.48
C GLY A 138 2.19 -60.24 -17.09
N ILE A 139 2.65 -60.92 -16.04
CA ILE A 139 2.69 -60.37 -14.66
C ILE A 139 3.89 -59.44 -14.42
N VAL A 140 4.94 -59.47 -15.25
CA VAL A 140 6.00 -58.44 -15.18
C VAL A 140 5.51 -57.09 -15.71
N VAL A 141 4.44 -57.08 -16.52
CA VAL A 141 3.76 -55.84 -16.94
C VAL A 141 2.82 -55.35 -15.83
N ASP A 142 2.19 -56.25 -15.07
CA ASP A 142 1.19 -55.87 -14.05
C ASP A 142 1.80 -55.30 -12.75
N SER A 143 2.92 -55.85 -12.24
CA SER A 143 3.53 -55.31 -11.00
C SER A 143 4.18 -53.94 -11.20
N LEU A 144 4.83 -53.71 -12.36
CA LEU A 144 5.39 -52.41 -12.71
C LEU A 144 4.29 -51.39 -13.03
N SER A 145 3.19 -51.80 -13.67
CA SER A 145 2.02 -50.92 -13.89
C SER A 145 1.27 -50.61 -12.60
N GLN A 146 1.12 -51.57 -11.69
CA GLN A 146 0.54 -51.33 -10.37
C GLN A 146 1.43 -50.38 -9.55
N GLN A 147 2.75 -50.61 -9.55
CA GLN A 147 3.68 -49.71 -8.88
C GLN A 147 3.63 -48.29 -9.48
N ALA A 148 3.59 -48.17 -10.81
CA ALA A 148 3.45 -46.87 -11.47
C ALA A 148 2.13 -46.16 -11.09
N MET A 149 1.03 -46.90 -10.97
CA MET A 149 -0.27 -46.35 -10.52
C MET A 149 -0.25 -45.93 -9.05
N GLU A 150 0.40 -46.72 -8.18
CA GLU A 150 0.57 -46.38 -6.77
C GLU A 150 1.47 -45.15 -6.60
N GLU A 151 2.54 -45.04 -7.37
CA GLU A 151 3.43 -43.88 -7.43
C GLU A 151 2.70 -42.63 -7.95
N GLU A 152 1.92 -42.77 -9.02
CA GLU A 152 1.10 -41.67 -9.57
C GLU A 152 0.05 -41.20 -8.55
N LEU A 153 -0.65 -42.13 -7.90
CA LEU A 153 -1.65 -41.80 -6.89
C LEU A 153 -1.03 -41.19 -5.63
N ALA A 154 0.15 -41.65 -5.21
CA ALA A 154 0.92 -41.03 -4.13
C ALA A 154 1.36 -39.61 -4.51
N MET A 155 1.81 -39.40 -5.75
CA MET A 155 2.17 -38.08 -6.28
C MET A 155 0.96 -37.14 -6.30
N LEU A 156 -0.18 -37.58 -6.85
CA LEU A 156 -1.41 -36.78 -6.89
C LEU A 156 -1.90 -36.42 -5.49
N ARG A 157 -1.86 -37.35 -4.54
CA ARG A 157 -2.17 -37.06 -3.12
C ARG A 157 -1.22 -36.03 -2.55
N ALA A 158 0.09 -36.16 -2.77
CA ALA A 158 1.07 -35.20 -2.28
C ALA A 158 0.85 -33.78 -2.87
N ILE A 159 0.49 -33.68 -4.15
CA ILE A 159 0.16 -32.40 -4.79
C ILE A 159 -1.07 -31.75 -4.12
N VAL A 160 -2.11 -32.54 -3.86
CA VAL A 160 -3.36 -32.05 -3.26
C VAL A 160 -3.18 -31.67 -1.78
N GLU A 161 -2.41 -32.46 -1.02
CA GLU A 161 -2.07 -32.13 0.37
C GLU A 161 -1.16 -30.91 0.48
N GLY A 162 -0.23 -30.72 -0.46
CA GLY A 162 0.64 -29.54 -0.52
C GLY A 162 0.00 -28.30 -1.14
N ALA A 163 -1.27 -28.36 -1.56
CA ALA A 163 -1.94 -27.24 -2.20
C ALA A 163 -2.19 -26.10 -1.20
N PRO A 164 -1.85 -24.84 -1.53
CA PRO A 164 -2.01 -23.70 -0.61
C PRO A 164 -3.48 -23.23 -0.49
N MET A 165 -4.37 -23.78 -1.31
CA MET A 165 -5.81 -23.53 -1.30
C MET A 165 -6.52 -24.60 -0.47
N MET A 166 -7.60 -24.22 0.19
CA MET A 166 -8.44 -25.20 0.90
C MET A 166 -9.31 -25.95 -0.10
N ILE A 167 -9.33 -27.28 0.03
CA ILE A 167 -10.15 -28.14 -0.82
C ILE A 167 -10.97 -29.05 0.08
N THR A 168 -12.28 -29.06 -0.14
CA THR A 168 -13.20 -29.96 0.57
C THR A 168 -14.09 -30.70 -0.41
N ARG A 169 -14.53 -31.89 -0.03
CA ARG A 169 -15.54 -32.66 -0.74
C ARG A 169 -16.70 -32.96 0.19
N ARG A 170 -17.93 -32.72 -0.27
CA ARG A 170 -19.16 -32.99 0.45
C ARG A 170 -19.97 -34.10 -0.20
N ASP A 171 -20.63 -34.93 0.61
CA ASP A 171 -21.63 -35.91 0.16
C ASP A 171 -22.96 -35.23 -0.22
N ASP A 172 -23.94 -36.00 -0.71
CA ASP A 172 -25.28 -35.51 -1.05
C ASP A 172 -26.07 -34.97 0.15
N ALA A 173 -25.68 -35.38 1.37
CA ALA A 173 -26.24 -34.85 2.61
C ALA A 173 -25.58 -33.53 3.04
N GLY A 174 -24.59 -33.03 2.28
CA GLY A 174 -23.86 -31.80 2.55
C GLY A 174 -22.77 -31.94 3.62
N ARG A 175 -22.42 -33.15 4.05
CA ARG A 175 -21.36 -33.39 5.04
C ARG A 175 -20.02 -33.47 4.34
N ILE A 176 -19.00 -32.85 4.93
CA ILE A 176 -17.62 -32.99 4.45
C ILE A 176 -17.20 -34.45 4.65
N VAL A 177 -16.75 -35.09 3.57
CA VAL A 177 -16.25 -36.49 3.54
C VAL A 177 -14.77 -36.57 3.27
N TRP A 178 -14.17 -35.50 2.76
CA TRP A 178 -12.74 -35.39 2.51
C TRP A 178 -12.31 -33.91 2.52
N ALA A 179 -11.11 -33.62 3.03
CA ALA A 179 -10.51 -32.29 3.03
C ALA A 179 -8.99 -32.41 2.97
N ASN A 180 -8.30 -31.44 2.35
CA ASN A 180 -6.83 -31.41 2.33
C ASN A 180 -6.23 -30.79 3.60
N ALA A 181 -4.91 -30.94 3.78
CA ALA A 181 -4.17 -30.37 4.90
C ALA A 181 -4.46 -28.88 5.14
N ALA A 182 -4.52 -28.05 4.09
CA ALA A 182 -4.80 -26.62 4.24
C ALA A 182 -6.14 -26.33 4.94
N TYR A 183 -7.18 -27.14 4.68
CA TYR A 183 -8.47 -27.01 5.37
C TYR A 183 -8.40 -27.50 6.81
N LEU A 184 -7.73 -28.64 7.04
CA LEU A 184 -7.56 -29.20 8.39
C LEU A 184 -6.77 -28.25 9.29
N GLU A 185 -5.69 -27.65 8.79
CA GLU A 185 -4.90 -26.65 9.50
C GLU A 185 -5.73 -25.40 9.83
N ALA A 186 -6.60 -24.96 8.92
CA ALA A 186 -7.50 -23.84 9.16
C ALA A 186 -8.56 -24.16 10.23
N ALA A 187 -9.12 -25.39 10.20
CA ALA A 187 -10.06 -25.86 11.20
C ALA A 187 -9.41 -26.00 12.60
N GLU A 188 -8.22 -26.59 12.66
CA GLU A 188 -7.45 -26.77 13.90
C GLU A 188 -7.06 -25.43 14.55
N ARG A 189 -6.75 -24.41 13.73
CA ARG A 189 -6.45 -23.05 14.22
C ARG A 189 -7.67 -22.40 14.89
N GLY A 190 -8.87 -22.71 14.44
CA GLY A 190 -10.12 -22.23 15.05
C GLY A 190 -10.49 -22.99 16.32
N ASP A 191 -10.44 -24.32 16.26
CA ASP A 191 -10.69 -25.21 17.38
C ASP A 191 -9.84 -26.49 17.22
N PRO A 192 -8.89 -26.78 18.12
CA PRO A 192 -8.09 -28.00 18.06
C PRO A 192 -8.92 -29.30 18.07
N ALA A 193 -10.15 -29.27 18.61
CA ALA A 193 -11.06 -30.41 18.60
C ALA A 193 -11.87 -30.56 17.30
N ALA A 194 -11.82 -29.57 16.38
CA ALA A 194 -12.57 -29.54 15.13
C ALA A 194 -12.05 -30.48 14.03
N THR A 195 -10.95 -31.20 14.25
CA THR A 195 -10.41 -32.18 13.29
C THR A 195 -11.05 -33.56 13.41
N ALA A 196 -11.95 -33.77 14.37
CA ALA A 196 -12.73 -35.00 14.49
C ALA A 196 -13.82 -35.08 13.41
N TRP A 197 -13.96 -36.24 12.77
CA TRP A 197 -15.01 -36.48 11.78
C TRP A 197 -16.39 -36.65 12.45
N PRO A 198 -17.46 -36.02 11.94
CA PRO A 198 -17.52 -35.18 10.73
C PRO A 198 -16.91 -33.77 10.94
N LEU A 199 -16.13 -33.31 9.96
CA LEU A 199 -15.49 -31.99 10.01
C LEU A 199 -16.54 -30.86 10.03
N PRO A 200 -16.34 -29.80 10.84
CA PRO A 200 -17.23 -28.64 10.87
C PRO A 200 -17.04 -27.74 9.65
N GLU A 201 -18.10 -27.04 9.26
CA GLU A 201 -18.06 -26.07 8.16
C GLU A 201 -17.47 -24.73 8.64
N ILE A 202 -16.20 -24.49 8.32
CA ILE A 202 -15.50 -23.24 8.67
C ILE A 202 -15.67 -22.13 7.62
N LEU A 203 -16.02 -22.48 6.37
CA LEU A 203 -16.21 -21.52 5.29
C LEU A 203 -17.61 -20.94 5.37
N GLN A 204 -17.75 -19.74 5.93
CA GLN A 204 -19.01 -19.03 5.95
C GLN A 204 -19.19 -18.27 4.64
N SER A 205 -20.12 -18.72 3.80
CA SER A 205 -20.45 -18.01 2.56
C SER A 205 -21.01 -16.63 2.88
N ASP A 206 -20.36 -15.61 2.33
CA ASP A 206 -20.91 -14.26 2.29
C ASP A 206 -21.79 -14.17 1.03
N THR A 207 -22.95 -13.53 1.10
CA THR A 207 -23.91 -13.48 -0.04
C THR A 207 -23.37 -12.74 -1.28
N THR A 208 -22.14 -12.28 -1.24
CA THR A 208 -21.40 -11.59 -2.29
C THR A 208 -20.80 -12.56 -3.31
N SER A 209 -21.14 -12.35 -4.59
CA SER A 209 -20.50 -13.06 -5.70
C SER A 209 -19.04 -12.62 -5.84
N GLY A 210 -18.15 -13.55 -6.17
CA GLY A 210 -16.77 -13.24 -6.53
C GLY A 210 -16.69 -12.49 -7.87
N PRO A 211 -15.50 -11.98 -8.24
CA PRO A 211 -15.30 -11.06 -9.36
C PRO A 211 -15.81 -11.59 -10.72
N ASP A 212 -15.79 -12.91 -10.93
CA ASP A 212 -16.22 -13.55 -12.19
C ASP A 212 -17.70 -13.98 -12.18
N GLY A 213 -18.43 -13.74 -11.09
CA GLY A 213 -19.84 -14.15 -10.91
C GLY A 213 -20.06 -15.67 -10.79
N GLN A 214 -19.00 -16.48 -10.99
CA GLN A 214 -19.02 -17.94 -10.89
C GLN A 214 -18.49 -18.46 -9.54
N SER A 215 -17.71 -17.65 -8.83
CA SER A 215 -17.24 -17.93 -7.48
C SER A 215 -18.10 -17.25 -6.42
N ARG A 216 -18.09 -17.78 -5.20
CA ARG A 216 -18.73 -17.17 -4.03
C ARG A 216 -17.68 -16.74 -3.03
N ARG A 217 -17.81 -15.53 -2.49
CA ARG A 217 -16.90 -15.08 -1.42
C ARG A 217 -17.28 -15.81 -0.13
N ALA A 218 -16.29 -16.31 0.59
CA ALA A 218 -16.45 -16.88 1.91
C ALA A 218 -15.45 -16.28 2.87
N ARG A 219 -15.76 -16.34 4.16
CA ARG A 219 -14.86 -15.91 5.24
C ARG A 219 -14.68 -17.02 6.25
N VAL A 220 -13.49 -17.04 6.84
CA VAL A 220 -13.16 -17.86 8.01
C VAL A 220 -12.79 -16.89 9.12
N GLU A 221 -13.52 -16.97 10.23
CA GLU A 221 -13.26 -16.16 11.42
C GLU A 221 -12.53 -17.05 12.44
N VAL A 222 -11.28 -16.71 12.75
CA VAL A 222 -10.48 -17.38 13.76
C VAL A 222 -10.06 -16.34 14.79
N ALA A 223 -10.63 -16.46 16.00
CA ALA A 223 -10.46 -15.49 17.09
C ALA A 223 -10.68 -14.03 16.62
N ASP A 224 -9.63 -13.22 16.54
CA ASP A 224 -9.66 -11.80 16.17
C ASP A 224 -9.24 -11.53 14.69
N SER A 225 -9.08 -12.59 13.88
CA SER A 225 -8.68 -12.48 12.47
C SER A 225 -9.74 -13.05 11.54
N THR A 226 -10.12 -12.28 10.52
CA THR A 226 -10.99 -12.72 9.44
C THR A 226 -10.15 -12.92 8.18
N SER A 227 -10.17 -14.13 7.62
CA SER A 227 -9.56 -14.45 6.33
C SER A 227 -10.63 -14.64 5.26
N TRP A 228 -10.38 -14.12 4.07
CA TRP A 228 -11.31 -14.13 2.94
C TRP A 228 -10.87 -15.12 1.86
N PHE A 229 -11.83 -15.80 1.26
CA PHE A 229 -11.61 -16.82 0.24
C PHE A 229 -12.61 -16.70 -0.91
N ASP A 230 -12.15 -16.99 -2.13
CA ASP A 230 -13.02 -17.22 -3.28
C ASP A 230 -13.27 -18.71 -3.46
N CYS A 231 -14.53 -19.11 -3.32
CA CYS A 231 -14.96 -20.50 -3.39
C CYS A 231 -15.48 -20.83 -4.78
N TYR A 232 -14.89 -21.84 -5.41
CA TYR A 232 -15.35 -22.44 -6.65
C TYR A 232 -15.93 -23.82 -6.35
N GLU A 233 -17.16 -24.04 -6.78
CA GLU A 233 -17.90 -25.28 -6.52
C GLU A 233 -18.00 -26.11 -7.81
N TYR A 234 -17.56 -27.37 -7.75
CA TYR A 234 -17.69 -28.33 -8.86
C TYR A 234 -18.44 -29.58 -8.38
N ARG A 235 -19.50 -29.96 -9.09
CA ARG A 235 -20.35 -31.11 -8.75
C ARG A 235 -20.14 -32.24 -9.76
N ASP A 236 -19.91 -33.44 -9.25
CA ASP A 236 -19.81 -34.68 -10.02
C ASP A 236 -20.69 -35.79 -9.40
N GLU A 237 -20.60 -37.02 -9.92
CA GLU A 237 -21.36 -38.19 -9.42
C GLU A 237 -21.01 -38.61 -7.99
N ALA A 238 -19.84 -38.20 -7.48
CA ALA A 238 -19.32 -38.58 -6.17
C ALA A 238 -19.34 -37.42 -5.16
N GLY A 239 -20.03 -36.31 -5.47
CA GLY A 239 -20.33 -35.23 -4.53
C GLY A 239 -19.99 -33.83 -5.01
N LEU A 240 -19.91 -32.89 -4.07
CA LEU A 240 -19.58 -31.48 -4.32
C LEU A 240 -18.16 -31.17 -3.84
N THR A 241 -17.26 -30.81 -4.75
CA THR A 241 -15.92 -30.34 -4.42
C THR A 241 -15.90 -28.82 -4.36
N THR A 242 -15.35 -28.25 -3.30
CA THR A 242 -15.15 -26.81 -3.13
C THR A 242 -13.67 -26.48 -3.07
N TYR A 243 -13.26 -25.55 -3.91
CA TYR A 243 -11.91 -24.98 -3.94
C TYR A 243 -11.97 -23.56 -3.40
N ALA A 244 -11.34 -23.29 -2.25
CA ALA A 244 -11.31 -21.98 -1.61
C ALA A 244 -9.90 -21.36 -1.73
N LEU A 245 -9.78 -20.36 -2.60
CA LEU A 245 -8.52 -19.65 -2.85
C LEU A 245 -8.41 -18.43 -1.92
N PRO A 246 -7.26 -18.17 -1.30
CA PRO A 246 -7.06 -16.99 -0.45
C PRO A 246 -7.27 -15.69 -1.24
N ALA A 247 -8.08 -14.79 -0.69
CA ALA A 247 -8.47 -13.53 -1.33
C ALA A 247 -8.25 -12.29 -0.44
N ASP A 248 -7.56 -12.44 0.69
CA ASP A 248 -7.23 -11.36 1.63
C ASP A 248 -6.50 -10.18 0.98
N ALA A 249 -5.64 -10.43 0.00
CA ALA A 249 -4.92 -9.37 -0.70
C ALA A 249 -5.87 -8.49 -1.54
N GLU A 250 -6.83 -9.12 -2.21
CA GLU A 250 -7.81 -8.43 -3.05
C GLU A 250 -8.80 -7.63 -2.19
N VAL A 251 -9.37 -8.26 -1.16
CA VAL A 251 -10.32 -7.59 -0.24
C VAL A 251 -9.66 -6.40 0.44
N ARG A 252 -8.41 -6.52 0.93
CA ARG A 252 -7.68 -5.39 1.52
C ARG A 252 -7.41 -4.28 0.51
N ALA A 253 -7.09 -4.61 -0.74
CA ALA A 253 -6.89 -3.60 -1.77
C ALA A 253 -8.18 -2.85 -2.09
N GLU A 254 -9.31 -3.55 -2.22
CA GLU A 254 -10.62 -2.95 -2.46
C GLU A 254 -11.05 -2.06 -1.28
N GLN A 255 -10.88 -2.54 -0.05
CA GLN A 255 -11.21 -1.79 1.16
C GLN A 255 -10.32 -0.54 1.29
N SER A 256 -9.01 -0.67 1.07
CA SER A 256 -8.07 0.46 1.11
C SER A 256 -8.45 1.53 0.07
N LEU A 257 -8.82 1.11 -1.15
CA LEU A 257 -9.29 2.02 -2.19
C LEU A 257 -10.58 2.73 -1.76
N ARG A 258 -11.53 2.00 -1.18
CA ARG A 258 -12.80 2.56 -0.70
C ARG A 258 -12.57 3.59 0.41
N GLU A 259 -11.75 3.26 1.39
CA GLU A 259 -11.36 4.17 2.49
C GLU A 259 -10.63 5.41 1.97
N PHE A 260 -9.73 5.22 1.00
CA PHE A 260 -9.03 6.33 0.34
C PHE A 260 -10.00 7.26 -0.39
N LEU A 261 -10.92 6.72 -1.20
CA LEU A 261 -11.94 7.50 -1.90
C LEU A 261 -12.88 8.21 -0.93
N GLN A 262 -13.27 7.55 0.16
CA GLN A 262 -14.09 8.15 1.21
C GLN A 262 -13.35 9.31 1.89
N THR A 263 -12.08 9.12 2.21
CA THR A 263 -11.24 10.16 2.83
C THR A 263 -11.06 11.35 1.89
N LEU A 264 -10.77 11.13 0.61
CA LEU A 264 -10.69 12.18 -0.40
C LEU A 264 -12.03 12.92 -0.55
N THR A 265 -13.15 12.21 -0.60
CA THR A 265 -14.48 12.83 -0.73
C THR A 265 -14.81 13.67 0.50
N LYS A 266 -14.52 13.16 1.69
CA LYS A 266 -14.75 13.88 2.95
C LYS A 266 -13.88 15.11 3.05
N THR A 267 -12.58 14.99 2.83
CA THR A 267 -11.66 16.14 2.84
C THR A 267 -12.01 17.19 1.79
N PHE A 268 -12.45 16.77 0.60
CA PHE A 268 -12.93 17.66 -0.44
C PHE A 268 -14.19 18.43 -0.03
N ALA A 269 -15.11 17.77 0.69
CA ALA A 269 -16.32 18.37 1.22
C ALA A 269 -16.07 19.32 2.40
N ASP A 270 -15.09 19.00 3.24
CA ASP A 270 -14.73 19.77 4.44
C ASP A 270 -13.87 21.02 4.13
N LEU A 271 -13.43 21.20 2.87
CA LEU A 271 -12.70 22.41 2.46
C LEU A 271 -13.61 23.65 2.62
N PRO A 272 -13.21 24.66 3.42
CA PRO A 272 -14.01 25.88 3.61
C PRO A 272 -13.96 26.82 2.39
N ILE A 273 -13.15 26.47 1.39
CA ILE A 273 -12.95 27.22 0.16
C ILE A 273 -13.86 26.62 -0.90
N GLY A 274 -14.70 27.44 -1.52
CA GLY A 274 -15.54 27.01 -2.64
C GLY A 274 -14.69 26.70 -3.88
N LEU A 275 -14.79 25.48 -4.40
CA LEU A 275 -14.07 25.02 -5.58
C LEU A 275 -15.04 24.77 -6.73
N ALA A 276 -14.68 25.25 -7.92
CA ALA A 276 -15.34 24.91 -9.17
C ALA A 276 -14.30 24.59 -10.26
N ILE A 277 -14.37 23.41 -10.86
CA ILE A 277 -13.49 23.00 -11.97
C ILE A 277 -14.30 22.93 -13.26
N PHE A 278 -13.83 23.65 -14.26
CA PHE A 278 -14.40 23.70 -15.60
C PHE A 278 -13.48 22.99 -16.59
N ASP A 279 -14.04 22.19 -17.49
CA ASP A 279 -13.27 21.49 -18.52
C ASP A 279 -12.78 22.42 -19.64
N ARG A 280 -12.20 21.81 -20.68
CA ARG A 280 -11.70 22.51 -21.88
C ARG A 280 -12.81 23.30 -22.60
N ASP A 281 -14.06 22.83 -22.52
CA ASP A 281 -15.25 23.42 -23.15
C ASP A 281 -15.98 24.38 -22.20
N ARG A 282 -15.34 24.69 -21.06
CA ARG A 282 -15.83 25.59 -20.02
C ARG A 282 -17.13 25.12 -19.38
N GLN A 283 -17.39 23.82 -19.34
CA GLN A 283 -18.50 23.23 -18.60
C GLN A 283 -18.06 22.79 -17.21
N LEU A 284 -18.91 23.01 -16.22
CA LEU A 284 -18.64 22.61 -14.84
C LEU A 284 -18.57 21.08 -14.73
N GLN A 285 -17.43 20.55 -14.30
CA GLN A 285 -17.21 19.12 -14.06
C GLN A 285 -17.27 18.74 -12.59
N LEU A 286 -16.71 19.60 -11.72
CA LEU A 286 -16.57 19.32 -10.29
C LEU A 286 -16.85 20.60 -9.50
N PHE A 287 -17.58 20.45 -8.39
CA PHE A 287 -17.74 21.51 -7.39
C PHE A 287 -17.82 20.88 -6.00
N ASN A 288 -17.45 21.64 -4.96
CA ASN A 288 -17.63 21.21 -3.57
C ASN A 288 -18.83 21.91 -2.89
N PRO A 289 -19.33 21.38 -1.76
CA PRO A 289 -20.43 21.99 -1.02
C PRO A 289 -20.16 23.43 -0.57
N ALA A 290 -18.92 23.77 -0.19
CA ALA A 290 -18.56 25.12 0.22
C ALA A 290 -18.82 26.17 -0.89
N LEU A 291 -18.78 25.79 -2.17
CA LEU A 291 -19.18 26.68 -3.26
C LEU A 291 -20.65 27.10 -3.10
N ILE A 292 -21.54 26.17 -2.77
CA ILE A 292 -22.97 26.45 -2.53
C ILE A 292 -23.11 27.35 -1.31
N ASP A 293 -22.44 27.03 -0.21
CA ASP A 293 -22.58 27.76 1.05
C ASP A 293 -22.10 29.22 0.93
N LEU A 294 -21.00 29.45 0.21
CA LEU A 294 -20.43 30.78 0.00
C LEU A 294 -21.24 31.60 -1.01
N THR A 295 -21.72 30.98 -2.08
CA THR A 295 -22.31 31.72 -3.21
C THR A 295 -23.83 31.71 -3.25
N GLY A 296 -24.48 30.78 -2.55
CA GLY A 296 -25.93 30.57 -2.62
C GLY A 296 -26.42 29.97 -3.94
N LEU A 297 -25.53 29.48 -4.81
CA LEU A 297 -25.92 28.76 -6.03
C LEU A 297 -26.67 27.47 -5.67
N SER A 298 -27.73 27.15 -6.41
CA SER A 298 -28.50 25.93 -6.13
C SER A 298 -27.73 24.68 -6.57
N ALA A 299 -27.82 23.61 -5.76
CA ALA A 299 -27.22 22.33 -6.12
C ALA A 299 -27.74 21.80 -7.46
N ALA A 300 -29.06 21.95 -7.71
CA ALA A 300 -29.69 21.53 -8.96
C ALA A 300 -29.08 22.24 -10.20
N PHE A 301 -28.77 23.53 -10.08
CA PHE A 301 -28.11 24.29 -11.14
C PHE A 301 -26.67 23.81 -11.36
N LEU A 302 -25.90 23.56 -10.31
CA LEU A 302 -24.51 23.10 -10.46
C LEU A 302 -24.44 21.66 -11.01
N THR A 303 -25.38 20.80 -10.63
CA THR A 303 -25.47 19.42 -11.14
C THR A 303 -25.84 19.38 -12.63
N SER A 304 -26.48 20.42 -13.18
CA SER A 304 -26.77 20.51 -14.61
C SER A 304 -25.54 20.84 -15.48
N ARG A 305 -24.34 20.85 -14.89
CA ARG A 305 -23.05 21.15 -15.54
C ARG A 305 -23.08 22.44 -16.38
N PRO A 306 -23.45 23.58 -15.76
CA PRO A 306 -23.57 24.84 -16.47
C PRO A 306 -22.21 25.32 -16.99
N SER A 307 -22.25 26.16 -18.03
CA SER A 307 -21.04 26.80 -18.53
C SER A 307 -20.48 27.80 -17.51
N LEU A 308 -19.18 28.08 -17.57
CA LEU A 308 -18.53 29.13 -16.76
C LEU A 308 -19.28 30.46 -16.85
N TYR A 309 -19.70 30.86 -18.05
CA TYR A 309 -20.46 32.09 -18.25
C TYR A 309 -21.81 32.07 -17.52
N SER A 310 -22.52 30.94 -17.60
CA SER A 310 -23.81 30.76 -16.91
C SER A 310 -23.65 30.83 -15.40
N VAL A 311 -22.60 30.22 -14.84
CA VAL A 311 -22.30 30.30 -13.40
C VAL A 311 -22.07 31.73 -12.96
N LEU A 312 -21.25 32.48 -13.71
CA LEU A 312 -20.97 33.87 -13.38
C LEU A 312 -22.20 34.79 -13.53
N ASP A 313 -23.05 34.55 -14.53
CA ASP A 313 -24.31 35.27 -14.69
C ASP A 313 -25.24 35.02 -13.49
N GLN A 314 -25.30 33.77 -12.99
CA GLN A 314 -26.08 33.42 -11.81
C GLN A 314 -25.50 34.07 -10.53
N LEU A 315 -24.18 34.07 -10.37
CA LEU A 315 -23.52 34.77 -9.26
C LEU A 315 -23.83 36.27 -9.28
N ARG A 316 -23.92 36.89 -10.47
CA ARG A 316 -24.32 38.29 -10.60
C ARG A 316 -25.76 38.52 -10.14
N GLU A 317 -26.70 37.65 -10.54
CA GLU A 317 -28.09 37.73 -10.12
C GLU A 317 -28.24 37.63 -8.59
N LEU A 318 -27.41 36.79 -7.95
CA LEU A 318 -27.31 36.65 -6.50
C LEU A 318 -26.50 37.77 -5.83
N ARG A 319 -26.01 38.75 -6.59
CA ARG A 319 -25.11 39.83 -6.13
C ARG A 319 -23.82 39.33 -5.45
N MET A 320 -23.32 38.18 -5.88
CA MET A 320 -22.07 37.55 -5.45
C MET A 320 -20.88 37.91 -6.35
N ILE A 321 -20.96 39.07 -7.03
CA ILE A 321 -19.88 39.67 -7.81
C ILE A 321 -19.82 41.16 -7.41
N PRO A 322 -18.62 41.77 -7.29
CA PRO A 322 -18.50 43.21 -7.08
C PRO A 322 -19.25 43.95 -8.18
N GLU A 323 -20.06 44.96 -7.84
CA GLU A 323 -20.80 45.74 -8.84
C GLU A 323 -19.86 46.27 -9.94
N PRO A 324 -19.91 45.75 -11.17
CA PRO A 324 -19.07 46.25 -12.24
C PRO A 324 -19.67 47.55 -12.75
N ARG A 325 -18.84 48.57 -12.96
CA ARG A 325 -19.25 49.75 -13.76
C ARG A 325 -19.58 49.37 -15.21
N ASP A 326 -19.11 48.20 -15.71
CA ASP A 326 -19.39 47.74 -17.08
C ASP A 326 -19.17 46.22 -17.30
N TYR A 327 -20.09 45.54 -17.99
CA TYR A 327 -20.06 44.08 -18.28
C TYR A 327 -18.91 43.68 -19.22
N ARG A 328 -18.53 44.58 -20.14
CA ARG A 328 -17.41 44.36 -21.09
C ARG A 328 -16.05 44.35 -20.41
N SER A 329 -15.85 45.18 -19.39
CA SER A 329 -14.59 45.24 -18.64
C SER A 329 -14.39 43.98 -17.81
N TRP A 330 -15.45 43.52 -17.16
CA TRP A 330 -15.46 42.30 -16.36
C TRP A 330 -15.30 41.03 -17.22
N ARG A 331 -15.96 40.94 -18.39
CA ARG A 331 -15.79 39.82 -19.32
C ARG A 331 -14.38 39.79 -19.92
N LYS A 332 -13.79 40.95 -20.23
CA LYS A 332 -12.37 41.06 -20.59
C LYS A 332 -11.49 40.60 -19.43
N GLN A 333 -11.76 41.00 -18.19
CA GLN A 333 -11.05 40.52 -17.01
C GLN A 333 -11.16 39.01 -16.85
N ILE A 334 -12.33 38.39 -17.05
CA ILE A 334 -12.52 36.93 -17.01
C ILE A 334 -11.75 36.21 -18.13
N THR A 335 -11.77 36.75 -19.36
CA THR A 335 -10.97 36.21 -20.49
C THR A 335 -9.47 36.42 -20.27
N THR A 336 -9.06 37.53 -19.64
CA THR A 336 -7.68 37.78 -19.23
C THR A 336 -7.29 36.89 -18.05
N LEU A 337 -8.20 36.61 -17.11
CA LEU A 337 -8.09 35.65 -16.00
C LEU A 337 -7.96 34.23 -16.53
N GLU A 338 -8.66 33.88 -17.61
CA GLU A 338 -8.59 32.58 -18.26
C GLU A 338 -7.25 32.39 -19.00
N ALA A 339 -6.83 33.42 -19.74
CA ALA A 339 -5.53 33.44 -20.43
C ALA A 339 -4.36 33.50 -19.43
N ALA A 340 -4.50 34.26 -18.34
CA ALA A 340 -3.53 34.37 -17.26
C ALA A 340 -3.52 33.11 -16.40
N ALA A 341 -4.65 32.51 -16.04
CA ALA A 341 -4.69 31.22 -15.36
C ALA A 341 -3.99 30.15 -16.19
N SER A 342 -4.15 30.15 -17.52
CA SER A 342 -3.39 29.27 -18.42
C SER A 342 -1.87 29.58 -18.46
N ALA A 343 -1.45 30.77 -18.03
CA ALA A 343 -0.07 31.26 -18.04
C ALA A 343 0.59 31.41 -16.65
N GLY A 344 -0.17 31.34 -15.54
CA GLY A 344 0.28 31.61 -14.18
C GLY A 344 -0.80 32.26 -13.29
N TYR A 345 -1.05 31.63 -12.14
CA TYR A 345 -1.86 32.06 -10.97
C TYR A 345 -2.42 33.50 -10.98
N HIS A 346 -3.75 33.66 -10.98
CA HIS A 346 -4.42 34.97 -10.86
C HIS A 346 -5.31 35.04 -9.62
N VAL A 347 -5.22 36.14 -8.85
CA VAL A 347 -5.99 36.39 -7.63
C VAL A 347 -6.67 37.75 -7.69
N GLU A 348 -7.97 37.79 -7.43
CA GLU A 348 -8.74 39.00 -7.24
C GLU A 348 -9.42 39.03 -5.87
N THR A 349 -9.65 40.24 -5.35
CA THR A 349 -10.42 40.46 -4.13
C THR A 349 -11.75 41.11 -4.49
N TRP A 350 -12.85 40.43 -4.19
CA TRP A 350 -14.21 40.83 -4.46
C TRP A 350 -14.84 41.40 -3.20
N SER A 351 -15.22 42.68 -3.22
CA SER A 351 -16.02 43.30 -2.16
C SER A 351 -17.50 43.13 -2.49
N LEU A 352 -18.23 42.39 -1.66
CA LEU A 352 -19.63 42.03 -1.89
C LEU A 352 -20.59 42.90 -1.07
N PRO A 353 -21.86 43.04 -1.50
CA PRO A 353 -22.90 43.65 -0.70
C PRO A 353 -23.04 42.95 0.66
N GLY A 354 -23.30 43.73 1.71
CA GLY A 354 -23.35 43.20 3.08
C GLY A 354 -22.00 43.11 3.80
N GLY A 355 -20.95 43.71 3.23
CA GLY A 355 -19.64 43.87 3.89
C GLY A 355 -18.73 42.64 3.79
N ARG A 356 -19.16 41.58 3.09
CA ARG A 356 -18.34 40.40 2.84
C ARG A 356 -17.22 40.72 1.84
N THR A 357 -16.07 40.10 2.02
CA THR A 357 -14.92 40.23 1.12
C THR A 357 -14.41 38.85 0.75
N TYR A 358 -14.51 38.49 -0.53
CA TYR A 358 -14.07 37.19 -1.04
C TYR A 358 -12.76 37.33 -1.79
N ARG A 359 -11.88 36.34 -1.68
CA ARG A 359 -10.70 36.16 -2.52
C ARG A 359 -11.04 35.12 -3.58
N VAL A 360 -11.00 35.52 -4.85
CA VAL A 360 -11.27 34.63 -5.99
C VAL A 360 -9.98 34.35 -6.71
N THR A 361 -9.63 33.06 -6.81
CA THR A 361 -8.37 32.62 -7.43
C THR A 361 -8.67 31.74 -8.64
N GLY A 362 -8.09 32.08 -9.78
CA GLY A 362 -8.12 31.26 -11.00
C GLY A 362 -6.79 30.52 -11.18
N ARG A 363 -6.84 29.20 -11.39
CA ARG A 363 -5.65 28.36 -11.59
C ARG A 363 -5.85 27.42 -12.80
N PRO A 364 -4.77 27.12 -13.55
CA PRO A 364 -4.83 26.08 -14.57
C PRO A 364 -4.95 24.70 -13.91
N HIS A 365 -5.71 23.81 -14.53
CA HIS A 365 -5.87 22.42 -14.10
C HIS A 365 -5.45 21.49 -15.26
N PRO A 366 -4.94 20.27 -15.00
CA PRO A 366 -4.50 19.36 -16.05
C PRO A 366 -5.55 19.13 -17.16
N GLY A 367 -5.10 18.94 -18.40
CA GLY A 367 -5.99 18.70 -19.54
C GLY A 367 -6.66 19.94 -20.13
N GLY A 368 -6.17 21.15 -19.83
CA GLY A 368 -6.73 22.42 -20.34
C GLY A 368 -7.96 22.91 -19.58
N ALA A 369 -8.24 22.27 -18.44
CA ALA A 369 -9.28 22.68 -17.50
C ALA A 369 -8.84 23.90 -16.68
N VAL A 370 -9.80 24.60 -16.09
CA VAL A 370 -9.58 25.78 -15.24
C VAL A 370 -10.30 25.59 -13.91
N ALA A 371 -9.61 25.88 -12.82
CA ALA A 371 -10.16 25.81 -11.47
C ALA A 371 -10.34 27.23 -10.89
N PHE A 372 -11.51 27.49 -10.32
CA PHE A 372 -11.82 28.69 -9.54
C PHE A 372 -11.97 28.33 -8.06
N LEU A 373 -11.32 29.13 -7.21
CA LEU A 373 -11.40 29.03 -5.76
C LEU A 373 -12.02 30.31 -5.19
N PHE A 374 -12.99 30.16 -4.30
CA PHE A 374 -13.69 31.25 -3.61
C PHE A 374 -13.44 31.12 -2.11
N ASP A 375 -12.80 32.12 -1.52
CA ASP A 375 -12.40 32.11 -0.11
C ASP A 375 -12.95 33.34 0.62
N ASP A 376 -13.60 33.16 1.76
CA ASP A 376 -14.16 34.26 2.55
C ASP A 376 -13.09 34.85 3.48
N ILE A 377 -12.55 36.00 3.08
CA ILE A 377 -11.52 36.73 3.84
C ILE A 377 -12.11 37.91 4.63
N THR A 378 -13.42 37.94 4.85
CA THR A 378 -14.13 39.05 5.51
C THR A 378 -13.55 39.35 6.88
N SER A 379 -13.32 38.32 7.70
CA SER A 379 -12.78 38.48 9.06
C SER A 379 -11.37 39.06 9.05
N GLU A 380 -10.50 38.57 8.16
CA GLU A 380 -9.11 39.03 8.02
C GLU A 380 -9.07 40.51 7.59
N ILE A 381 -9.86 40.87 6.59
CA ILE A 381 -9.92 42.24 6.06
C ILE A 381 -10.56 43.20 7.07
N THR A 382 -11.62 42.78 7.75
CA THR A 382 -12.30 43.61 8.76
C THR A 382 -11.39 43.91 9.94
N LEU A 383 -10.67 42.90 10.44
CA LEU A 383 -9.70 43.08 11.53
C LEU A 383 -8.59 44.05 11.11
N THR A 384 -8.03 43.85 9.91
CA THR A 384 -6.98 44.72 9.36
C THR A 384 -7.48 46.17 9.21
N ARG A 385 -8.70 46.37 8.71
CA ARG A 385 -9.31 47.72 8.61
C ARG A 385 -9.54 48.35 9.97
N LYS A 386 -10.09 47.60 10.94
CA LYS A 386 -10.34 48.09 12.30
C LYS A 386 -9.05 48.51 12.98
N PHE A 387 -8.01 47.67 12.90
CA PHE A 387 -6.71 47.99 13.47
C PHE A 387 -6.10 49.25 12.86
N ARG A 388 -6.16 49.41 11.53
CA ARG A 388 -5.73 50.64 10.86
C ARG A 388 -6.54 51.86 11.30
N ALA A 389 -7.86 51.72 11.42
CA ALA A 389 -8.73 52.80 11.88
C ALA A 389 -8.39 53.22 13.33
N GLU A 390 -8.11 52.28 14.22
CA GLU A 390 -7.68 52.55 15.60
C GLU A 390 -6.32 53.27 15.64
N LEU A 391 -5.35 52.85 14.82
CA LEU A 391 -4.06 53.55 14.70
C LEU A 391 -4.23 54.98 14.19
N THR A 392 -5.06 55.18 13.15
CA THR A 392 -5.35 56.52 12.62
C THR A 392 -6.05 57.39 13.66
N LEU A 393 -7.03 56.85 14.39
CA LEU A 393 -7.71 57.57 15.48
C LEU A 393 -6.72 57.94 16.59
N GLY A 394 -5.84 57.01 16.97
CA GLY A 394 -4.79 57.27 17.95
C GLY A 394 -3.88 58.43 17.53
N SER A 395 -3.44 58.45 16.26
CA SER A 395 -2.68 59.57 15.71
C SER A 395 -3.45 60.89 15.76
N GLN A 396 -4.71 60.89 15.34
CA GLN A 396 -5.55 62.10 15.34
C GLN A 396 -5.80 62.64 16.76
N VAL A 397 -5.99 61.76 17.74
CA VAL A 397 -6.11 62.16 19.15
C VAL A 397 -4.83 62.80 19.65
N LEU A 398 -3.66 62.21 19.35
CA LEU A 398 -2.36 62.78 19.71
C LEU A 398 -2.13 64.15 19.04
N ASP A 399 -2.54 64.31 17.78
CA ASP A 399 -2.43 65.57 17.04
C ASP A 399 -3.37 66.66 17.57
N GLY A 400 -4.49 66.28 18.20
CA GLY A 400 -5.43 67.19 18.85
C GLY A 400 -5.00 67.66 20.25
N LEU A 401 -3.97 67.07 20.84
CA LEU A 401 -3.44 67.52 22.14
C LEU A 401 -2.69 68.84 21.96
N GLY A 402 -3.03 69.84 22.78
CA GLY A 402 -2.32 71.13 22.80
C GLY A 402 -0.89 71.08 23.37
N GLN A 403 -0.36 69.88 23.62
CA GLN A 403 0.97 69.63 24.16
C GLN A 403 1.84 69.04 23.03
N ALA A 404 3.09 69.45 22.91
CA ALA A 404 4.01 68.92 21.92
C ALA A 404 4.63 67.61 22.42
N LEU A 405 4.54 66.53 21.64
CA LEU A 405 4.93 65.18 22.03
C LEU A 405 5.92 64.58 21.03
N ILE A 406 6.96 63.94 21.57
CA ILE A 406 7.92 63.12 20.83
C ILE A 406 8.24 61.85 21.61
N VAL A 407 8.30 60.71 20.93
CA VAL A 407 8.57 59.40 21.54
C VAL A 407 9.80 58.77 20.93
N PHE A 408 10.70 58.28 21.77
CA PHE A 408 11.90 57.54 21.38
C PHE A 408 11.78 56.06 21.75
N ASN A 409 12.38 55.17 20.96
CA ASN A 409 12.58 53.77 21.36
C ASN A 409 13.80 53.63 22.29
N ALA A 410 14.04 52.42 22.80
CA ALA A 410 15.17 52.13 23.70
C ALA A 410 16.55 52.44 23.07
N VAL A 411 16.64 52.50 21.74
CA VAL A 411 17.88 52.80 20.99
C VAL A 411 17.99 54.30 20.65
N GLY A 412 17.03 55.12 21.06
CA GLY A 412 17.02 56.57 20.83
C GLY A 412 16.55 56.99 19.42
N GLN A 413 15.91 56.11 18.65
CA GLN A 413 15.26 56.49 17.39
C GLN A 413 13.87 57.08 17.66
N VAL A 414 13.49 58.09 16.89
CA VAL A 414 12.15 58.65 16.96
C VAL A 414 11.13 57.63 16.44
N VAL A 415 10.14 57.33 17.27
CA VAL A 415 9.04 56.39 16.97
C VAL A 415 7.82 57.15 16.47
N MET A 416 7.52 58.30 17.07
CA MET A 416 6.43 59.17 16.65
C MET A 416 6.61 60.58 17.21
N THR A 417 6.00 61.54 16.52
CA THR A 417 5.75 62.91 16.98
C THR A 417 4.29 63.24 16.72
N ASN A 418 3.70 64.12 17.52
CA ASN A 418 2.40 64.68 17.18
C ASN A 418 2.54 66.00 16.40
N LYS A 419 1.44 66.47 15.82
CA LYS A 419 1.37 67.77 15.16
C LYS A 419 1.87 68.91 16.04
N GLY A 420 1.51 68.93 17.33
CA GLY A 420 1.97 69.97 18.26
C GLY A 420 3.50 70.06 18.35
N TYR A 421 4.22 68.93 18.30
CA TYR A 421 5.68 68.93 18.24
C TYR A 421 6.19 69.51 16.93
N THR A 422 5.60 69.12 15.80
CA THR A 422 6.03 69.63 14.49
C THR A 422 5.76 71.12 14.33
N ASP A 423 4.63 71.61 14.85
CA ASP A 423 4.29 73.03 14.86
C ASP A 423 5.24 73.83 15.77
N LEU A 424 5.73 73.23 16.86
CA LEU A 424 6.63 73.88 17.83
C LEU A 424 8.10 73.85 17.41
N TRP A 425 8.62 72.68 17.01
CA TRP A 425 10.05 72.45 16.79
C TRP A 425 10.42 72.20 15.33
N GLY A 426 9.45 72.09 14.43
CA GLY A 426 9.67 71.75 13.03
C GLY A 426 9.70 70.24 12.75
N PRO A 427 10.21 69.79 11.59
CA PRO A 427 10.20 68.39 11.19
C PRO A 427 10.91 67.51 12.23
N ALA A 428 10.35 66.32 12.47
CA ALA A 428 10.90 65.39 13.45
C ALA A 428 12.31 64.94 13.03
N PRO A 429 13.29 64.98 13.95
CA PRO A 429 14.62 64.40 13.71
C PRO A 429 14.53 62.86 13.70
N ASP A 430 15.55 62.18 13.17
CA ASP A 430 15.56 60.71 13.14
C ASP A 430 15.96 60.10 14.49
N ARG A 431 16.79 60.84 15.25
CA ARG A 431 17.38 60.38 16.52
C ARG A 431 17.29 61.39 17.65
N MET A 432 17.34 60.87 18.87
CA MET A 432 17.34 61.65 20.11
C MET A 432 18.51 62.63 20.20
N THR A 433 19.70 62.28 19.70
CA THR A 433 20.86 63.17 19.68
C THR A 433 20.63 64.41 18.81
N GLU A 434 19.95 64.23 17.67
CA GLU A 434 19.59 65.33 16.76
C GLU A 434 18.46 66.17 17.38
N ALA A 435 17.50 65.54 18.06
CA ALA A 435 16.47 66.24 18.82
C ALA A 435 17.06 67.12 19.92
N LEU A 436 18.01 66.59 20.71
CA LEU A 436 18.71 67.36 21.75
C LEU A 436 19.52 68.52 21.17
N GLN A 437 20.13 68.35 20.00
CA GLN A 437 20.80 69.45 19.29
C GLN A 437 19.82 70.52 18.83
N SER A 438 18.67 70.11 18.26
CA SER A 438 17.60 71.03 17.86
C SER A 438 17.06 71.82 19.04
N TRP A 439 16.82 71.17 20.19
CA TRP A 439 16.32 71.84 21.40
C TRP A 439 17.36 72.73 22.08
N ARG A 440 18.65 72.48 21.86
CA ARG A 440 19.73 73.37 22.34
C ARG A 440 19.72 74.71 21.62
N GLY A 441 19.33 74.74 20.35
CA GLY A 441 19.30 75.94 19.53
C GLY A 441 20.67 76.65 19.49
N GLU A 442 20.65 77.98 19.50
CA GLU A 442 21.85 78.83 19.49
C GLU A 442 22.39 79.15 20.90
N TRP A 443 21.82 78.55 21.96
CA TRP A 443 22.15 78.87 23.34
C TRP A 443 23.39 78.12 23.83
N THR A 444 24.41 78.85 24.30
CA THR A 444 25.66 78.27 24.84
C THR A 444 25.45 77.52 26.15
N GLU A 445 24.54 78.01 27.00
CA GLU A 445 24.00 77.30 28.15
C GLU A 445 22.47 77.31 28.01
N ALA A 446 21.87 76.13 27.81
CA ALA A 446 20.42 75.97 27.74
C ALA A 446 19.91 75.43 29.10
N PRO A 447 19.38 76.30 29.99
CA PRO A 447 18.82 75.87 31.27
C PRO A 447 17.82 74.73 31.12
N GLY A 448 18.06 73.68 31.89
CA GLY A 448 17.21 72.48 31.97
C GLY A 448 17.33 71.49 30.80
N LEU A 449 18.10 71.79 29.73
CA LEU A 449 18.40 70.80 28.68
C LEU A 449 19.35 69.69 29.19
N ALA A 450 20.38 70.04 29.97
CA ALA A 450 21.30 69.07 30.56
C ALA A 450 20.59 68.14 31.56
N GLU A 451 19.52 68.62 32.20
CA GLU A 451 18.64 67.81 33.04
C GLU A 451 17.80 66.86 32.18
N LEU A 452 17.16 67.37 31.13
CA LEU A 452 16.39 66.57 30.17
C LEU A 452 17.24 65.47 29.51
N GLU A 453 18.47 65.78 29.11
CA GLU A 453 19.42 64.81 28.53
C GLU A 453 19.76 63.70 29.51
N ARG A 454 19.97 64.04 30.79
CA ARG A 454 20.22 63.06 31.85
C ARG A 454 19.01 62.16 32.09
N GLU A 455 17.81 62.73 32.11
CA GLU A 455 16.56 61.96 32.28
C GLU A 455 16.29 61.03 31.08
N LEU A 456 16.62 61.48 29.87
CA LEU A 456 16.54 60.65 28.67
C LEU A 456 17.61 59.55 28.59
N ALA A 457 18.65 59.60 29.43
CA ALA A 457 19.68 58.56 29.53
C ALA A 457 19.40 57.51 30.62
N ARG A 458 18.58 57.80 31.65
CA ARG A 458 18.33 56.88 32.79
C ARG A 458 17.51 55.65 32.41
N GLU A 459 17.98 54.43 32.65
CA GLU A 459 17.26 53.19 32.27
C GLU A 459 15.96 52.92 33.05
N ASP A 460 15.81 53.49 34.24
CA ASP A 460 14.72 53.17 35.18
C ASP A 460 14.01 54.45 35.61
N VAL A 461 12.76 54.65 35.17
CA VAL A 461 11.96 55.85 35.47
C VAL A 461 10.59 55.44 35.99
N SER A 462 10.51 55.30 37.31
CA SER A 462 9.25 55.30 38.07
C SER A 462 8.95 56.75 38.49
N GLY A 463 8.56 57.60 37.54
CA GLY A 463 8.31 59.02 37.83
C GLY A 463 7.89 59.83 36.61
N GLN A 464 7.21 60.95 36.85
CA GLN A 464 6.92 61.96 35.84
C GLN A 464 7.82 63.17 36.11
N ASP A 465 9.07 63.07 35.66
CA ASP A 465 10.07 64.10 35.92
C ASP A 465 9.80 65.34 35.06
N ARG A 466 9.94 66.51 35.68
CA ARG A 466 9.58 67.80 35.09
C ARG A 466 10.74 68.77 35.16
N GLY A 467 10.91 69.55 34.10
CA GLY A 467 11.81 70.69 34.09
C GLY A 467 11.31 71.78 33.17
N VAL A 468 12.15 72.78 32.94
CA VAL A 468 11.90 73.85 31.97
C VAL A 468 13.03 73.90 30.95
N ILE A 469 12.73 74.35 29.75
CA ILE A 469 13.68 74.56 28.66
C ILE A 469 13.26 75.82 27.89
N PHE A 470 14.21 76.50 27.25
CA PHE A 470 13.88 77.53 26.28
C PHE A 470 13.39 76.91 24.98
N GLY A 471 12.19 77.31 24.55
CA GLY A 471 11.66 76.99 23.24
C GLY A 471 12.28 77.84 22.13
N PRO A 472 11.82 77.64 20.89
CA PRO A 472 12.14 78.55 19.79
C PRO A 472 11.75 80.01 20.13
N PRO A 473 12.31 81.02 19.42
CA PRO A 473 12.17 82.44 19.76
C PRO A 473 10.73 82.93 19.98
N GLU A 474 9.75 82.33 19.31
CA GLU A 474 8.33 82.70 19.40
C GLU A 474 7.57 82.00 20.55
N ALA A 475 8.10 80.91 21.10
CA ALA A 475 7.40 80.06 22.08
C ALA A 475 7.77 80.36 23.55
N GLY A 476 8.89 81.03 23.81
CA GLY A 476 9.33 81.39 25.17
C GLY A 476 9.77 80.17 26.01
N VAL A 477 9.49 80.18 27.31
CA VAL A 477 9.86 79.09 28.22
C VAL A 477 8.83 77.96 28.14
N LEU A 478 9.31 76.73 27.96
CA LEU A 478 8.50 75.52 27.90
C LEU A 478 8.79 74.66 29.12
N GLY A 479 7.75 74.14 29.76
CA GLY A 479 7.88 73.01 30.68
C GLY A 479 8.05 71.71 29.88
N TRP A 480 8.98 70.85 30.26
CA TRP A 480 9.09 69.50 29.70
C TRP A 480 8.75 68.45 30.76
N THR A 481 8.20 67.34 30.32
CA THR A 481 7.94 66.14 31.13
C THR A 481 8.44 64.91 30.40
N VAL A 482 9.19 64.05 31.08
CA VAL A 482 9.57 62.73 30.55
C VAL A 482 8.70 61.67 31.20
N SER A 483 8.25 60.69 30.41
CA SER A 483 7.47 59.56 30.90
C SER A 483 7.89 58.28 30.18
N ALA A 484 8.09 57.20 30.94
CA ALA A 484 8.37 55.88 30.38
C ALA A 484 7.09 55.26 29.81
N LEU A 485 7.23 54.58 28.67
CA LEU A 485 6.18 53.82 28.00
C LEU A 485 6.59 52.33 27.90
N PRO A 486 5.62 51.41 27.75
CA PRO A 486 5.91 49.98 27.60
C PRO A 486 6.92 49.68 26.48
N GLY A 487 7.81 48.71 26.74
CA GLY A 487 8.84 48.30 25.78
C GLY A 487 10.07 49.21 25.73
N GLY A 488 10.40 49.89 26.84
CA GLY A 488 11.59 50.74 26.95
C GLY A 488 11.52 52.04 26.14
N LYS A 489 10.31 52.44 25.73
CA LYS A 489 10.08 53.69 24.99
C LYS A 489 10.02 54.87 25.96
N ARG A 490 10.43 56.05 25.52
CA ARG A 490 10.40 57.28 26.31
C ARG A 490 9.62 58.35 25.59
N MET A 491 8.68 58.99 26.27
CA MET A 491 7.92 60.11 25.74
C MET A 491 8.38 61.40 26.41
N VAL A 492 8.72 62.40 25.60
CA VAL A 492 8.94 63.77 26.04
C VAL A 492 7.74 64.60 25.65
N ARG A 493 7.22 65.35 26.62
CA ARG A 493 6.11 66.28 26.44
C ARG A 493 6.55 67.69 26.76
N PHE A 494 6.34 68.62 25.84
CA PHE A 494 6.51 70.06 26.05
C PHE A 494 5.16 70.75 26.22
N THR A 495 5.08 71.61 27.21
CA THR A 495 3.92 72.45 27.54
C THR A 495 4.37 73.89 27.68
N PRO A 496 3.63 74.89 27.18
CA PRO A 496 3.93 76.29 27.45
C PRO A 496 3.99 76.52 28.96
N ALA A 497 5.06 77.13 29.46
CA ALA A 497 5.12 77.51 30.86
C ALA A 497 4.06 78.61 31.10
N PRO A 498 3.28 78.56 32.20
CA PRO A 498 2.38 79.65 32.53
C PRO A 498 3.19 80.95 32.67
N PRO A 499 2.68 82.10 32.18
CA PRO A 499 3.39 83.37 32.32
C PRO A 499 3.66 83.61 33.81
N ALA A 500 4.90 83.95 34.15
CA ALA A 500 5.28 84.27 35.51
C ALA A 500 4.34 85.37 36.05
N PRO A 501 3.83 85.26 37.29
CA PRO A 501 3.05 86.35 37.87
C PRO A 501 3.92 87.60 37.89
N MET A 502 3.48 88.65 37.21
CA MET A 502 4.11 89.97 37.28
C MET A 502 4.23 90.37 38.76
N ILE A 503 5.46 90.39 39.27
CA ILE A 503 5.74 90.99 40.57
C ILE A 503 5.45 92.47 40.40
N ALA A 504 4.35 92.94 40.99
CA ALA A 504 4.04 94.36 41.06
C ALA A 504 5.16 95.07 41.81
N VAL A 505 5.90 95.92 41.10
CA VAL A 505 6.85 96.86 41.71
C VAL A 505 6.04 97.82 42.59
N PRO A 506 6.34 97.94 43.90
CA PRO A 506 5.63 98.89 44.75
C PRO A 506 5.96 100.32 44.31
N PRO A 507 5.00 101.27 44.38
CA PRO A 507 5.22 102.64 43.95
C PRO A 507 6.27 103.31 44.86
N GLN A 508 7.23 104.00 44.24
CA GLN A 508 8.12 104.91 44.93
C GLN A 508 7.30 106.12 45.43
N ASP A 509 7.26 106.34 46.74
CA ASP A 509 6.70 107.55 47.35
C ASP A 509 7.51 108.77 46.89
N SER A 510 6.90 109.57 46.02
CA SER A 510 7.33 110.94 45.75
C SER A 510 6.91 111.84 46.90
N ALA A 511 7.84 112.14 47.80
CA ALA A 511 7.69 113.18 48.80
C ALA A 511 7.51 114.55 48.12
N THR A 512 6.27 115.04 48.11
CA THR A 512 5.94 116.44 47.83
C THR A 512 6.39 117.32 48.98
N ASP A 513 7.34 118.19 48.64
CA ASP A 513 7.67 119.43 49.32
C ASP A 513 6.44 120.35 49.40
N SER A 514 6.03 120.68 50.63
CA SER A 514 5.00 121.68 50.93
C SER A 514 5.53 122.59 52.02
N GLY A 515 6.22 123.64 51.59
CA GLY A 515 6.55 124.78 52.45
C GLY A 515 5.30 125.56 52.85
N ALA A 516 5.12 125.77 54.16
CA ALA A 516 4.33 126.85 54.70
C ALA A 516 5.00 127.38 55.99
N ARG A 517 5.71 128.50 55.85
CA ARG A 517 5.99 129.50 56.91
C ARG A 517 4.73 130.38 57.08
N PRO A 518 4.60 131.28 58.09
CA PRO A 518 5.41 131.50 59.31
C PRO A 518 4.60 131.87 60.60
N ALA A 519 5.36 132.19 61.68
CA ALA A 519 5.10 133.18 62.75
C ALA A 519 4.07 132.81 63.84
N THR A 520 4.23 133.03 65.15
CA THR A 520 5.13 133.76 66.09
C THR A 520 4.70 133.25 67.49
N ALA A 521 5.52 133.11 68.53
CA ALA A 521 6.29 134.12 69.26
C ALA A 521 7.23 133.41 70.26
#